data_AF-A0A2A8UR21-F1
#
_entry.id   AF-A0A2A8UR21-F1
#
_cell.length_a   1.000
_cell.length_b   1.000
_cell.length_c   1.000
_cell.angle_alpha   90.00
_cell.angle_beta   90.00
_cell.angle_gamma   90.00
#
_symmetry.space_group_name_H-M   'P 1'
#
loop_
_entity.id
_entity.type
_entity.pdbx_description
1 polymer ?
#
loop_
_entity_poly.entity_id
_entity_poly.type
_entity_poly.pdbx_seq_one_letter_code
_entity_poly.pdbx_strand_id
1 'polypeptide(L)' 'MVEYKTKWYSKQVVLASKTFTSSQLYSNFEYKNKGIKNLTIREWECPSCGPDQDSNRNVVLNLRNEAIRLLTIGTTGIA' A
#
# COMPACT_ATOMS: atom_id res chain seq x y z
N MET A 1 3.95 -17.86 3.46
CA MET A 1 5.09 -18.38 2.69
C MET A 1 4.94 -17.99 1.22
N VAL A 2 5.55 -16.89 0.77
CA VAL A 2 5.42 -16.36 -0.62
C VAL A 2 6.75 -16.44 -1.39
N GLU A 3 7.87 -16.23 -0.70
CA GLU A 3 9.21 -16.17 -1.30
C GLU A 3 9.64 -17.41 -2.09
N TYR A 4 9.22 -18.61 -1.69
CA TYR A 4 9.60 -19.82 -2.43
C TYR A 4 8.96 -19.89 -3.82
N LYS A 5 7.68 -19.46 -3.94
CA LYS A 5 6.98 -19.45 -5.23
C LYS A 5 7.52 -18.36 -6.13
N THR A 6 7.91 -17.21 -5.58
CA THR A 6 8.45 -16.11 -6.41
C THR A 6 9.76 -16.52 -7.08
N LYS A 7 10.59 -17.33 -6.42
CA LYS A 7 11.80 -17.91 -7.03
C LYS A 7 11.49 -18.77 -8.25
N TRP A 8 10.40 -19.55 -8.24
CA TRP A 8 10.01 -20.38 -9.38
C TRP A 8 9.63 -19.56 -10.63
N TYR A 9 9.10 -18.36 -10.43
CA TYR A 9 8.62 -17.49 -11.51
C TYR A 9 9.55 -16.31 -11.80
N SER A 10 10.79 -16.33 -11.30
CA SER A 10 11.75 -15.22 -11.42
C SER A 10 11.16 -13.87 -10.99
N LYS A 11 10.38 -13.87 -9.90
CA LYS A 11 9.77 -12.67 -9.29
C LYS A 11 10.53 -12.25 -8.03
N GLN A 12 10.48 -10.97 -7.73
CA GLN A 12 11.00 -10.38 -6.51
C GLN A 12 9.89 -10.19 -5.46
N VAL A 13 10.23 -10.36 -4.18
CA VAL A 13 9.39 -9.95 -3.05
C VAL A 13 9.92 -8.63 -2.52
N VAL A 14 9.04 -7.63 -2.40
CA VAL A 14 9.36 -6.34 -1.78
C VAL A 14 8.64 -6.27 -0.45
N LEU A 15 9.40 -6.08 0.63
CA LEU A 15 8.87 -5.95 1.98
C LEU A 15 8.60 -4.47 2.28
N ALA A 16 7.35 -4.12 2.56
CA ALA A 16 6.99 -2.81 3.09
C ALA A 16 7.28 -2.72 4.59
N SER A 17 7.54 -1.51 5.09
CA SER A 17 7.72 -1.29 6.53
C SER A 17 6.46 -1.68 7.32
N LYS A 18 6.64 -2.24 8.52
CA LYS A 18 5.54 -2.49 9.47
C LYS A 18 4.79 -1.21 9.86
N THR A 19 5.44 -0.06 9.77
CA THR A 19 4.86 1.25 10.08
C THR A 19 4.16 1.91 8.88
N PHE A 20 4.19 1.28 7.70
CA PHE A 20 3.52 1.80 6.51
C PHE A 20 1.99 1.64 6.65
N THR A 21 1.29 2.76 6.80
CA THR A 21 -0.15 2.77 7.10
C THR A 21 -1.01 2.63 5.84
N SER A 22 -0.86 1.53 5.09
CA SER A 22 -1.51 1.30 3.80
C SER A 22 -3.04 1.31 3.83
N SER A 23 -3.67 0.95 4.96
CA SER A 23 -5.13 0.96 5.12
C SER A 23 -5.70 2.33 5.51
N GLN A 24 -4.85 3.24 5.99
CA GLN A 24 -5.27 4.59 6.42
C GLN A 24 -4.95 5.65 5.37
N LEU A 25 -4.06 5.35 4.42
CA LEU A 25 -3.72 6.23 3.32
C LEU A 25 -4.76 6.09 2.21
N TYR A 26 -5.11 7.21 1.58
CA TYR A 26 -5.90 7.18 0.37
C TYR A 26 -4.99 7.02 -0.85
N SER A 27 -5.30 6.12 -1.77
CA SER A 27 -4.40 5.86 -2.91
C SER A 27 -4.30 7.04 -3.89
N ASN A 28 -5.35 7.86 -3.98
CA ASN A 28 -5.42 8.95 -4.96
C ASN A 28 -4.99 10.31 -4.39
N PHE A 29 -4.81 10.43 -3.07
CA PHE A 29 -4.49 11.68 -2.38
C PHE A 29 -3.66 11.40 -1.13
N GLU A 30 -2.84 12.36 -0.70
CA GLU A 30 -2.08 12.27 0.55
C GLU A 30 -2.96 12.44 1.82
N TYR A 31 -4.21 12.02 1.75
CA TYR A 31 -5.11 12.02 2.89
C TYR A 31 -4.88 10.77 3.74
N LYS A 32 -4.63 10.97 5.03
CA LYS A 32 -4.53 9.91 6.03
C LYS A 32 -5.73 9.95 6.96
N ASN A 33 -6.59 8.93 6.87
CA ASN A 33 -7.71 8.79 7.79
C ASN A 33 -7.22 8.29 9.16
N LYS A 34 -7.23 9.20 10.15
CA LYS A 34 -6.82 8.91 11.54
C LYS A 34 -7.87 8.11 12.33
N GLY A 35 -9.10 8.04 11.84
CA GLY A 35 -10.24 7.38 12.48
C GLY A 35 -10.37 5.88 12.18
N ILE A 36 -9.73 5.38 11.12
CA ILE A 36 -9.74 3.96 10.78
C ILE A 36 -8.75 3.22 11.67
N LYS A 37 -9.26 2.74 12.80
CA LYS A 37 -8.56 1.80 13.68
C LYS A 37 -9.24 0.43 13.71
N ASN A 38 -10.48 0.36 13.23
CA ASN A 38 -11.26 -0.87 13.23
C ASN A 38 -11.13 -1.59 11.88
N LEU A 39 -10.62 -2.82 11.91
CA LEU A 39 -10.41 -3.68 10.75
C LEU A 39 -11.73 -4.16 10.09
N THR A 40 -12.88 -3.97 10.75
CA THR A 40 -14.19 -4.34 10.18
C THR A 40 -14.75 -3.29 9.23
N ILE A 41 -14.15 -2.09 9.18
CA ILE A 41 -14.60 -1.02 8.28
C ILE A 41 -14.13 -1.35 6.85
N ARG A 42 -15.09 -1.79 6.02
CA ARG A 42 -14.88 -2.18 4.62
C ARG A 42 -14.97 -1.00 3.66
N GLU A 43 -15.72 0.01 4.05
CA GLU A 43 -16.05 1.19 3.28
C GLU A 43 -16.02 2.39 4.22
N TRP A 44 -15.40 3.48 3.77
CA TRP A 44 -15.35 4.78 4.43
C TRP A 44 -15.17 5.79 3.33
N GLU A 45 -15.77 6.98 3.40
CA GLU A 45 -15.63 7.96 2.33
C GLU A 45 -14.49 8.93 2.61
N CYS A 46 -13.64 9.16 1.61
CA CYS A 46 -12.69 10.24 1.65
C CYS A 46 -13.43 11.59 1.43
N PRO A 47 -13.36 12.52 2.40
CA PRO A 47 -14.08 13.80 2.31
C PRO A 47 -13.63 14.70 1.16
N SER A 48 -12.42 14.48 0.61
CA SER A 48 -11.91 15.20 -0.56
C SER A 48 -12.09 14.45 -1.89
N CYS A 49 -12.45 13.17 -1.85
CA CYS A 49 -12.40 12.29 -3.01
C CYS A 49 -13.79 11.79 -3.45
N GLY A 50 -14.79 11.86 -2.55
CA GLY A 50 -16.13 11.33 -2.79
C GLY A 50 -16.29 9.88 -2.32
N PRO A 51 -17.39 9.20 -2.71
CA PRO A 51 -17.68 7.85 -2.27
C PRO A 51 -16.59 6.87 -2.71
N ASP A 52 -16.08 6.11 -1.73
CA ASP A 52 -14.87 5.32 -1.89
C ASP A 52 -15.09 3.93 -2.48
N GLN A 53 -14.00 3.46 -3.06
CA GLN A 53 -13.78 2.10 -3.52
C GLN A 53 -13.41 1.18 -2.34
N ASP A 54 -13.73 -0.11 -2.45
CA ASP A 54 -13.39 -1.18 -1.49
C ASP A 54 -12.04 -0.96 -0.79
N SER A 55 -12.04 -0.95 0.55
CA SER A 55 -10.84 -0.74 1.38
C SER A 55 -9.69 -1.71 1.05
N ASN A 56 -9.99 -2.95 0.64
CA ASN A 56 -8.97 -3.89 0.18
C ASN A 56 -8.29 -3.41 -1.10
N ARG A 57 -9.06 -2.86 -2.05
CA ARG A 57 -8.52 -2.31 -3.28
C ARG A 57 -7.59 -1.14 -2.98
N ASN A 58 -7.97 -0.26 -2.05
CA ASN A 58 -7.14 0.85 -1.59
C ASN A 58 -5.82 0.36 -0.97
N VAL A 59 -5.87 -0.64 -0.08
CA VAL A 59 -4.67 -1.26 0.52
C VAL A 59 -3.74 -1.85 -0.54
N VAL A 60 -4.28 -2.57 -1.53
CA VAL A 60 -3.49 -3.19 -2.61
C VAL A 60 -2.82 -2.12 -3.47
N LEU A 61 -3.53 -1.04 -3.82
CA LEU A 61 -2.96 0.08 -4.58
C LEU A 61 -1.83 0.77 -3.80
N ASN A 62 -2.03 1.01 -2.50
CA ASN A 62 -1.00 1.62 -1.66
C ASN A 62 0.25 0.74 -1.52
N LEU A 63 0.10 -0.57 -1.33
CA LEU A 63 1.24 -1.49 -1.30
C LEU A 63 1.96 -1.58 -2.64
N ARG A 64 1.23 -1.54 -3.77
CA ARG A 64 1.84 -1.47 -5.11
C ARG A 64 2.67 -0.21 -5.27
N ASN A 65 2.13 0.95 -4.90
CA ASN A 65 2.83 2.23 -5.01
C ASN A 65 4.06 2.28 -4.11
N GLU A 66 3.96 1.77 -2.88
CA GLU A 66 5.10 1.67 -1.96
C GLU A 66 6.17 0.72 -2.49
N ALA A 67 5.80 -0.42 -3.08
CA ALA A 67 6.75 -1.32 -3.70
C ALA A 67 7.48 -0.64 -4.87
N ILE A 68 6.77 0.10 -5.73
CA ILE A 68 7.39 0.88 -6.82
C ILE A 68 8.35 1.91 -6.24
N ARG A 69 7.92 2.68 -5.23
CA ARG A 69 8.76 3.69 -4.56
C ARG A 69 10.06 3.08 -4.01
N LEU A 70 9.97 1.95 -3.31
CA LEU A 70 11.13 1.24 -2.74
C LEU A 70 12.09 0.75 -3.83
N LEU A 71 11.55 0.26 -4.96
CA LEU A 71 12.36 -0.17 -6.11
C LEU A 71 13.01 1.01 -6.84
N THR A 72 12.35 2.16 -6.91
CA THR A 72 12.89 3.35 -7.57
C THR A 72 13.96 4.04 -6.73
N ILE A 73 13.72 4.21 -5.42
CA ILE A 73 14.64 4.91 -4.50
C ILE A 73 15.89 4.08 -4.17
N GLY A 74 15.83 2.74 -4.25
CA GLY A 74 17.01 1.87 -4.12
C GLY A 74 18.09 2.11 -5.18
N THR A 75 17.77 2.84 -6.26
CA THR A 75 18.73 3.24 -7.31
C THR A 75 19.50 4.52 -6.96
N THR A 76 19.01 5.35 -6.03
CA THR A 76 19.62 6.66 -5.71
C THR A 76 20.59 6.62 -4.52
N GLY A 77 20.89 5.44 -3.98
CA GLY A 77 21.80 5.25 -2.85
C GLY A 77 23.12 4.56 -3.21
N ILE A 78 23.45 4.45 -4.49
CA ILE A 78 24.75 3.98 -4.97
C ILE A 78 25.38 5.13 -5.76
N ALA A 79 25.95 6.09 -5.03
CA ALA A 79 26.87 7.10 -5.53
C ALA A 79 27.90 7.38 -4.44
#